data_AF-A0A317TZE0-F1
#
_entry.id   AF-A0A317TZE0-F1
#
_cell.length_a   1.000
_cell.length_b   1.000
_cell.length_c   1.000
_cell.angle_alpha   90.00
_cell.angle_beta   90.00
_cell.angle_gamma   90.00
#
_symmetry.space_group_name_H-M   'P 1'
#
loop_
_entity.id
_entity.type
_entity.pdbx_description
1 polymer ?
#
loop_
_entity_poly.entity_id
_entity_poly.type
_entity_poly.pdbx_seq_one_letter_code
_entity_poly.pdbx_strand_id
1 'polypeptide(L)'
;MRYKVTEQFARGEEKIIAEFSDLNDTHLFIAKKSAYTELEKQNIIFRLYDDSDLLHEFNREHISVAYAKYAEGNGDLNFVQFSFHVMIKTENTLEKTGIANFNDKNDANLFMVGKCETDKTLLDSDLLFLFKEQNLIDTLNRTITIHRKKETTRVTRNEKGAKFHPTPMPRRPTPPGGPSDCWIEEDDENN
;
A
#
# COMPACT_ATOMS: atom_id res chain seq x y z
N MET A 1 -13.79 11.95 19.90
CA MET A 1 -12.47 12.46 19.49
C MET A 1 -12.18 11.89 18.12
N ARG A 2 -11.73 12.74 17.20
CA ARG A 2 -11.34 12.33 15.84
C ARG A 2 -9.99 12.96 15.54
N TYR A 3 -9.00 12.11 15.33
CA TYR A 3 -7.65 12.54 15.06
C TYR A 3 -7.49 12.78 13.56
N LYS A 4 -7.07 13.98 13.17
CA LYS A 4 -6.83 14.33 11.77
C LYS A 4 -5.35 14.41 11.50
N VAL A 5 -4.94 13.80 10.39
CA VAL A 5 -3.56 13.88 9.90
C VAL A 5 -3.54 14.76 8.67
N THR A 6 -2.65 15.74 8.67
CA THR A 6 -2.36 16.56 7.50
C THR A 6 -0.95 16.30 6.98
N GLU A 7 -0.77 16.56 5.69
CA GLU A 7 0.52 16.64 5.05
C GLU A 7 0.73 18.03 4.44
N GLN A 8 1.97 18.52 4.52
CA GLN A 8 2.37 19.76 3.87
C GLN A 8 3.77 19.62 3.29
N PHE A 9 3.89 19.87 1.99
CA PHE A 9 5.20 20.05 1.36
C PHE A 9 5.80 21.39 1.77
N ALA A 10 7.13 21.50 1.78
CA ALA A 10 7.83 22.73 2.17
C ALA A 10 7.32 24.00 1.46
N ARG A 11 6.72 23.94 0.27
CA ARG A 11 6.11 25.08 -0.44
C ARG A 11 4.63 24.89 -0.80
N GLY A 12 4.00 23.86 -0.24
CA GLY A 12 2.62 23.49 -0.56
C GLY A 12 1.63 23.98 0.49
N GLU A 13 0.35 23.93 0.12
CA GLU A 13 -0.75 24.04 1.07
C GLU A 13 -0.81 22.80 1.96
N GLU A 14 -1.22 23.00 3.21
CA GLU A 14 -1.51 21.91 4.13
C GLU A 14 -2.82 21.23 3.74
N LYS A 15 -2.80 19.90 3.63
CA LYS A 15 -3.96 19.10 3.24
C LYS A 15 -4.22 17.99 4.23
N ILE A 16 -5.48 17.80 4.61
CA ILE A 16 -5.89 16.63 5.39
C ILE A 16 -5.80 15.39 4.49
N ILE A 17 -5.18 14.32 4.99
CA ILE A 17 -5.01 13.06 4.25
C ILE A 17 -5.77 11.90 4.87
N ALA A 18 -5.94 11.93 6.20
CA ALA A 18 -6.57 10.84 6.93
C ALA A 18 -7.24 11.33 8.22
N GLU A 19 -8.23 10.56 8.66
CA GLU A 19 -8.94 10.73 9.94
C GLU A 19 -9.03 9.39 10.66
N PHE A 20 -8.80 9.38 11.98
CA PHE A 20 -8.76 8.19 12.80
C PHE A 20 -9.64 8.31 14.04
N SER A 21 -10.15 7.16 14.48
CA SER A 21 -10.88 7.02 15.74
C SER A 21 -9.97 6.87 16.96
N ASP A 22 -8.74 6.38 16.77
CA ASP A 22 -7.76 6.13 17.83
C ASP A 22 -6.41 6.79 17.56
N LEU A 23 -5.76 7.20 18.65
CA LEU A 23 -4.46 7.87 18.60
C LEU A 23 -3.33 6.90 18.22
N ASN A 24 -3.39 5.64 18.68
CA ASN A 24 -2.35 4.66 18.35
C ASN A 24 -2.35 4.33 16.86
N ASP A 25 -3.54 4.19 16.28
CA ASP A 25 -3.73 4.00 14.84
C ASP A 25 -3.15 5.17 14.03
N THR A 26 -3.33 6.38 14.56
CA THR A 26 -2.78 7.59 13.94
C THR A 26 -1.26 7.57 13.95
N HIS A 27 -0.63 7.28 15.09
CA HIS A 27 0.83 7.17 15.18
C HIS A 27 1.39 6.06 14.29
N LEU A 28 0.70 4.93 14.22
CA LEU A 28 1.08 3.83 13.35
C LEU A 28 1.08 4.26 11.87
N PHE A 29 0.02 4.94 11.43
CA PHE A 29 -0.08 5.43 10.07
C PHE A 29 1.03 6.43 9.76
N ILE A 30 1.22 7.45 10.61
CA ILE A 30 2.26 8.47 10.40
C ILE A 30 3.64 7.81 10.32
N ALA A 31 3.98 6.91 11.24
CA ALA A 31 5.27 6.22 11.22
C ALA A 31 5.52 5.44 9.92
N LYS A 32 4.50 4.73 9.42
CA LYS A 32 4.58 3.99 8.14
C LYS A 32 4.69 4.93 6.94
N LYS A 33 3.92 6.02 6.93
CA LYS A 33 3.90 7.02 5.86
C LYS A 33 5.21 7.80 5.81
N SER A 34 5.74 8.24 6.96
CA SER A 34 7.03 8.93 7.08
C SER A 34 8.18 8.05 6.55
N ALA A 35 8.23 6.78 6.93
CA ALA A 35 9.24 5.84 6.42
C ALA A 35 9.14 5.66 4.89
N TYR A 36 7.91 5.66 4.33
CA TYR A 36 7.71 5.60 2.89
C TYR A 36 8.21 6.87 2.19
N THR A 37 7.91 8.05 2.74
CA THR A 37 8.34 9.33 2.16
C THR A 37 9.84 9.56 2.25
N GLU A 38 10.51 9.04 3.28
CA GLU A 38 11.98 9.05 3.38
C GLU A 38 12.62 8.23 2.25
N LEU A 39 12.04 7.06 1.91
CA LEU A 39 12.50 6.25 0.79
C LEU A 39 12.34 6.99 -0.55
N GLU A 40 11.26 7.76 -0.70
CA GLU A 40 10.99 8.59 -1.88
C GLU A 40 11.74 9.93 -1.86
N LYS A 41 12.49 10.24 -0.79
CA LYS A 41 13.22 11.50 -0.56
C LYS A 41 12.31 12.73 -0.68
N GLN A 42 11.07 12.61 -0.22
CA GLN A 42 10.12 13.71 -0.20
C GLN A 42 10.22 14.48 1.12
N ASN A 43 10.34 15.80 1.02
CA ASN A 43 10.36 16.69 2.19
C ASN A 43 8.91 17.07 2.55
N ILE A 44 8.28 16.24 3.39
CA ILE A 44 6.90 16.41 3.85
C ILE A 44 6.88 16.58 5.37
N ILE A 45 6.09 17.56 5.81
CA ILE A 45 5.77 17.82 7.20
C ILE A 45 4.41 17.19 7.46
N PHE A 46 4.32 16.37 8.50
CA PHE A 46 3.05 15.80 8.95
C PHE A 46 2.59 16.49 10.22
N ARG A 47 1.31 16.79 10.33
CA ARG A 47 0.72 17.30 11.57
C ARG A 47 -0.45 16.46 12.01
N LEU A 48 -0.57 16.35 13.32
CA LEU A 48 -1.63 15.62 13.99
C LEU A 48 -2.48 16.61 14.80
N TYR A 49 -3.76 16.64 14.50
CA TYR A 49 -4.75 17.46 15.20
C TYR A 49 -5.75 16.56 15.94
N ASP A 50 -6.19 17.00 17.12
CA ASP A 50 -7.43 16.54 17.74
C ASP A 50 -8.49 17.61 17.51
N ASP A 51 -9.45 17.31 16.65
CA ASP A 51 -10.42 18.26 16.09
C ASP A 51 -9.77 19.50 15.45
N SER A 52 -9.44 20.53 16.24
CA SER A 52 -8.79 21.78 15.79
C SER A 52 -7.45 22.06 16.50
N ASP A 53 -7.13 21.29 17.56
CA ASP A 53 -5.94 21.52 18.36
C ASP A 53 -4.77 20.71 17.82
N LEU A 54 -3.66 21.38 17.49
CA LEU A 54 -2.43 20.73 17.05
C LEU A 54 -1.79 19.97 18.23
N LEU A 55 -1.77 18.64 18.13
CA LEU A 55 -1.14 17.76 19.13
C LEU A 55 0.34 17.54 18.84
N HIS A 56 0.69 17.26 17.59
CA HIS A 56 2.07 16.91 17.23
C HIS A 56 2.42 17.33 15.81
N GLU A 57 3.69 17.66 15.61
CA GLU A 57 4.28 18.00 14.32
C GLU A 57 5.53 17.15 14.10
N PHE A 58 5.59 16.48 12.96
CA PHE A 58 6.65 15.56 12.58
C PHE A 58 7.49 16.18 11.45
N ASN A 59 8.79 15.85 11.44
CA ASN A 59 9.77 16.29 10.43
C ASN A 59 9.91 17.81 10.31
N ARG A 60 10.01 18.49 11.46
CA ARG A 60 10.12 19.96 11.59
C ARG A 60 11.31 20.54 10.84
N GLU A 61 12.38 19.78 10.66
CA GLU A 61 13.56 20.14 9.90
C GLU A 61 13.24 20.53 8.45
N HIS A 62 12.12 20.08 7.89
CA HIS A 62 11.69 20.44 6.54
C HIS A 62 10.98 21.81 6.44
N ILE A 63 10.68 22.46 7.56
CA ILE A 63 9.99 23.76 7.62
C ILE A 63 10.89 24.91 7.16
N SER A 64 12.21 24.77 7.32
CA SER A 64 13.16 25.87 7.08
C SER A 64 14.20 25.49 6.04
N VAL A 65 14.06 26.02 4.82
CA VAL A 65 15.13 26.00 3.82
C VAL A 65 15.90 27.32 3.89
N ALA A 66 17.13 27.21 4.40
CA ALA A 66 18.18 28.23 4.48
C ALA A 66 17.84 29.51 5.25
N TYR A 67 16.78 30.26 4.94
CA TYR A 67 16.47 31.56 5.58
C TYR A 67 14.99 31.98 5.51
N ALA A 68 14.09 31.12 5.02
CA ALA A 68 12.67 31.45 4.90
C ALA A 68 11.81 30.39 5.60
N LYS A 69 10.88 30.87 6.44
CA LYS A 69 9.84 30.06 7.05
C LYS A 69 8.81 29.76 5.98
N TYR A 70 8.83 28.55 5.45
CA TYR A 70 7.77 28.07 4.59
C TYR A 70 6.95 27.05 5.38
N ALA A 71 5.66 26.90 5.07
CA ALA A 71 4.73 26.00 5.77
C ALA A 71 4.36 26.42 7.21
N GLU A 72 3.96 27.68 7.43
CA GLU A 72 3.21 28.08 8.64
C GLU A 72 1.84 27.39 8.61
N GLY A 73 1.63 26.37 9.45
CA GLY A 73 0.40 25.59 9.51
C GLY A 73 -0.80 26.48 9.76
N ASN A 74 -1.60 26.70 8.72
CA ASN A 74 -2.80 27.54 8.68
C ASN A 74 -3.84 26.89 7.74
N GLY A 75 -3.73 25.57 7.50
CA GLY A 75 -4.63 24.87 6.60
C GLY A 75 -6.10 25.02 7.04
N ASP A 76 -6.98 25.32 6.09
CA ASP A 76 -8.41 25.27 6.34
C ASP A 76 -8.82 23.80 6.55
N LEU A 77 -9.04 23.41 7.80
CA LEU A 77 -9.40 22.03 8.18
C LEU A 77 -10.89 21.70 7.89
N ASN A 78 -11.60 22.60 7.20
CA ASN A 78 -13.04 22.48 6.99
C ASN A 78 -13.40 21.50 5.86
N PHE A 79 -14.31 20.58 6.20
CA PHE A 79 -15.09 19.69 5.33
C PHE A 79 -14.32 18.96 4.22
N VAL A 80 -13.39 18.09 4.62
CA VAL A 80 -12.79 17.11 3.72
C VAL A 80 -13.68 15.86 3.68
N GLN A 81 -14.21 15.54 2.50
CA GLN A 81 -14.92 14.30 2.26
C GLN A 81 -13.92 13.20 1.88
N PHE A 82 -13.69 12.27 2.80
CA PHE A 82 -12.87 11.10 2.53
C PHE A 82 -13.58 10.11 1.61
N SER A 83 -12.85 9.59 0.62
CA SER A 83 -13.39 8.62 -0.34
C SER A 83 -13.25 7.18 0.13
N PHE A 84 -12.25 6.91 0.96
CA PHE A 84 -11.91 5.56 1.40
C PHE A 84 -12.15 5.39 2.90
N HIS A 85 -12.82 4.30 3.26
CA HIS A 85 -13.20 4.00 4.63
C HIS A 85 -12.67 2.63 5.03
N VAL A 86 -11.88 2.59 6.09
CA VAL A 86 -11.38 1.36 6.68
C VAL A 86 -12.26 1.00 7.87
N MET A 87 -12.84 -0.19 7.81
CA MET A 87 -13.68 -0.74 8.87
C MET A 87 -13.09 -2.06 9.39
N ILE A 88 -13.30 -2.36 10.67
CA ILE A 88 -12.93 -3.62 11.28
C ILE A 88 -14.19 -4.36 11.75
N LYS A 89 -14.19 -5.68 11.58
CA LYS A 89 -15.13 -6.59 12.22
C LYS A 89 -14.35 -7.54 13.10
N THR A 90 -14.58 -7.47 14.40
CA THR A 90 -14.03 -8.44 15.34
C THR A 90 -14.95 -9.66 15.45
N GLU A 91 -14.38 -10.83 15.75
CA GLU A 91 -15.13 -12.09 15.81
C GLU A 91 -16.33 -12.04 16.76
N ASN A 92 -16.20 -11.31 17.87
CA ASN A 92 -17.22 -11.21 18.91
C ASN A 92 -18.28 -10.13 18.63
N THR A 93 -18.16 -9.38 17.53
CA THR A 93 -19.07 -8.27 17.19
C THR A 93 -19.75 -8.52 15.85
N LEU A 94 -21.08 -8.40 15.82
CA LEU A 94 -21.84 -8.52 14.57
C LEU A 94 -21.62 -7.31 13.65
N GLU A 95 -21.39 -6.14 14.25
CA GLU A 95 -21.28 -4.86 13.55
C GLU A 95 -19.86 -4.56 13.10
N LYS A 96 -19.74 -3.83 11.98
CA LYS A 96 -18.48 -3.29 11.49
C LYS A 96 -18.29 -1.92 12.13
N THR A 97 -17.10 -1.68 12.66
CA THR A 97 -16.75 -0.37 13.25
C THR A 97 -15.77 0.36 12.33
N GLY A 98 -16.02 1.65 12.09
CA GLY A 98 -15.11 2.49 11.32
C GLY A 98 -13.91 2.89 12.15
N ILE A 99 -12.70 2.61 11.65
CA ILE A 99 -11.46 2.89 12.39
C ILE A 99 -10.68 4.07 11.80
N ALA A 100 -10.72 4.23 10.48
CA ALA A 100 -9.97 5.26 9.77
C ALA A 100 -10.59 5.60 8.41
N ASN A 101 -10.41 6.85 7.97
CA ASN A 101 -10.86 7.38 6.70
C ASN A 101 -9.67 8.02 5.94
N PHE A 102 -9.64 7.90 4.61
CA PHE A 102 -8.52 8.35 3.78
C PHE A 102 -8.98 9.00 2.48
N ASN A 103 -8.15 9.92 1.99
CA ASN A 103 -8.32 10.53 0.67
C ASN A 103 -7.71 9.67 -0.45
N ASP A 104 -6.65 8.94 -0.15
CA ASP A 104 -5.96 8.08 -1.11
C ASP A 104 -6.08 6.58 -0.78
N LYS A 105 -6.17 5.76 -1.83
CA LYS A 105 -6.29 4.30 -1.70
C LYS A 105 -4.99 3.68 -1.16
N ASN A 106 -3.83 4.16 -1.58
CA ASN A 106 -2.55 3.59 -1.17
C ASN A 106 -2.30 3.87 0.30
N ASP A 107 -2.71 5.03 0.80
CA ASP A 107 -2.64 5.35 2.22
C ASP A 107 -3.53 4.45 3.07
N ALA A 108 -4.75 4.20 2.63
CA ALA A 108 -5.65 3.25 3.29
C ALA A 108 -5.05 1.82 3.31
N ASN A 109 -4.48 1.38 2.19
CA ASN A 109 -3.80 0.08 2.10
C ASN A 109 -2.56 0.00 2.98
N LEU A 110 -1.74 1.07 2.99
CA LEU A 110 -0.53 1.16 3.82
C LEU A 110 -0.89 1.02 5.29
N PHE A 111 -1.95 1.71 5.73
CA PHE A 111 -2.49 1.59 7.08
C PHE A 111 -2.98 0.18 7.38
N MET A 112 -3.83 -0.41 6.53
CA MET A 112 -4.38 -1.75 6.75
C MET A 112 -3.29 -2.82 6.89
N VAL A 113 -2.28 -2.79 6.00
CA VAL A 113 -1.13 -3.70 6.09
C VAL A 113 -0.34 -3.42 7.36
N GLY A 114 -0.06 -2.16 7.67
CA GLY A 114 0.65 -1.77 8.88
C GLY A 114 -0.04 -2.27 10.16
N LYS A 115 -1.37 -2.13 10.23
CA LYS A 115 -2.18 -2.57 11.37
C LYS A 115 -2.12 -4.08 11.55
N CYS A 116 -2.33 -4.86 10.47
CA CYS A 116 -2.15 -6.32 10.51
C CYS A 116 -0.75 -6.78 10.95
N GLU A 117 0.30 -6.03 10.63
CA GLU A 117 1.67 -6.40 10.95
C GLU A 117 2.08 -6.09 12.39
N THR A 118 1.62 -4.96 12.93
CA THR A 118 2.17 -4.37 14.16
C THR A 118 1.20 -4.38 15.34
N ASP A 119 -0.10 -4.36 15.08
CA ASP A 119 -1.11 -4.33 16.13
C ASP A 119 -1.25 -5.71 16.76
N LYS A 120 -0.90 -5.80 18.05
CA LYS A 120 -1.00 -7.04 18.83
C LYS A 120 -2.41 -7.28 19.36
N THR A 121 -3.26 -6.25 19.34
CA THR A 121 -4.65 -6.37 19.81
C THR A 121 -5.52 -7.06 18.78
N LEU A 122 -5.10 -7.04 17.51
CA LEU A 122 -5.82 -7.62 16.39
C LEU A 122 -5.62 -9.14 16.36
N LEU A 123 -6.74 -9.87 16.42
CA LEU A 123 -6.79 -11.33 16.35
C LEU A 123 -6.69 -11.78 14.89
N ASP A 124 -6.23 -13.02 14.66
CA ASP A 124 -6.14 -13.57 13.30
C ASP A 124 -7.49 -13.70 12.60
N SER A 125 -8.58 -13.80 13.38
CA SER A 125 -9.97 -13.85 12.93
C SER A 125 -10.56 -12.48 12.60
N ASP A 126 -9.93 -11.39 13.05
CA ASP A 126 -10.41 -10.04 12.80
C ASP A 126 -10.23 -9.69 11.31
N LEU A 127 -11.29 -9.12 10.73
CA LEU A 127 -11.34 -8.76 9.33
C LEU A 127 -11.37 -7.24 9.18
N LEU A 128 -10.38 -6.73 8.46
CA LEU A 128 -10.34 -5.35 7.98
C LEU A 128 -10.95 -5.28 6.59
N PHE A 129 -11.74 -4.24 6.36
CA PHE A 129 -12.43 -3.99 5.10
C PHE A 129 -12.06 -2.61 4.59
N LEU A 130 -11.68 -2.51 3.34
CA LEU A 130 -11.52 -1.26 2.62
C LEU A 130 -12.74 -1.00 1.76
N PHE A 131 -13.45 0.08 2.03
CA PHE A 131 -14.53 0.57 1.20
C PHE A 131 -14.11 1.83 0.47
N LYS A 132 -14.62 2.02 -0.75
CA LYS A 132 -14.74 3.34 -1.37
C LYS A 132 -16.20 3.69 -1.42
N GLU A 133 -16.58 4.73 -0.69
CA GLU A 133 -17.98 5.06 -0.43
C GLU A 133 -18.73 3.82 0.08
N GLN A 134 -19.59 3.20 -0.74
CA GLN A 134 -20.39 2.03 -0.39
C GLN A 134 -19.85 0.71 -0.99
N ASN A 135 -18.81 0.78 -1.81
CA ASN A 135 -18.27 -0.38 -2.54
C ASN A 135 -17.10 -1.00 -1.78
N LEU A 136 -17.16 -2.31 -1.51
CA LEU A 136 -16.05 -3.06 -0.95
C LEU A 136 -14.95 -3.22 -2.00
N ILE A 137 -13.73 -2.78 -1.67
CA ILE A 137 -12.55 -2.86 -2.54
C ILE A 137 -11.66 -4.04 -2.15
N ASP A 138 -11.31 -4.17 -0.87
CA ASP A 138 -10.40 -5.22 -0.39
C ASP A 138 -10.79 -5.66 1.02
N THR A 139 -10.38 -6.88 1.35
CA THR A 139 -10.52 -7.48 2.67
C THR A 139 -9.19 -8.04 3.09
N LEU A 140 -8.80 -7.75 4.33
CA LEU A 140 -7.53 -8.18 4.87
C LEU A 140 -7.70 -8.73 6.28
N ASN A 141 -6.91 -9.75 6.60
CA ASN A 141 -6.64 -10.13 7.97
C ASN A 141 -5.13 -10.41 8.10
N ARG A 142 -4.70 -10.73 9.32
CA ARG A 142 -3.29 -10.99 9.61
C ARG A 142 -2.75 -12.16 8.78
N THR A 143 -3.50 -13.24 8.66
CA THR A 143 -3.12 -14.43 7.89
C THR A 143 -2.91 -14.14 6.41
N ILE A 144 -3.84 -13.41 5.78
CA ILE A 144 -3.76 -13.01 4.37
C ILE A 144 -2.54 -12.11 4.15
N THR A 145 -2.28 -11.18 5.07
CA THR A 145 -1.11 -10.28 5.01
C THR A 145 0.20 -11.08 5.00
N ILE A 146 0.32 -12.05 5.90
CA ILE A 146 1.49 -12.93 5.98
C ILE A 146 1.66 -13.73 4.68
N HIS A 147 0.56 -14.24 4.11
CA HIS A 147 0.60 -15.00 2.85
C HIS A 147 1.06 -14.14 1.67
N ARG A 148 0.47 -12.94 1.49
CA ARG A 148 0.85 -11.98 0.43
C ARG A 148 2.33 -11.59 0.53
N LYS A 149 2.88 -11.48 1.75
CA LYS A 149 4.32 -11.20 1.97
C LYS A 149 5.23 -12.39 1.59
N LYS A 150 4.78 -13.61 1.85
CA LYS A 150 5.51 -14.83 1.43
C LYS A 150 5.49 -15.00 -0.09
N GLU A 151 4.41 -14.62 -0.76
CA GLU A 151 4.33 -14.66 -2.23
C GLU A 151 5.22 -13.61 -2.89
N THR A 152 5.14 -12.35 -2.45
CA THR A 152 6.01 -11.27 -2.96
C THR A 152 7.50 -11.62 -2.81
N THR A 153 7.91 -12.14 -1.66
CA THR A 153 9.31 -12.59 -1.45
C THR A 153 9.72 -13.78 -2.33
N ARG A 154 8.79 -14.68 -2.68
CA ARG A 154 9.05 -15.76 -3.66
C ARG A 154 9.19 -15.21 -5.08
N VAL A 155 8.37 -14.25 -5.47
CA VAL A 155 8.42 -13.61 -6.79
C VAL A 155 9.75 -12.86 -6.97
N THR A 156 10.16 -12.03 -6.02
CA THR A 156 11.45 -11.30 -6.09
C THR A 156 12.66 -12.24 -6.13
N ARG A 157 12.58 -13.44 -5.51
CA ARG A 157 13.63 -14.47 -5.65
C ARG A 157 13.66 -15.09 -7.06
N ASN A 158 12.50 -15.29 -7.67
CA ASN A 158 12.38 -15.91 -8.99
C ASN A 158 12.72 -14.95 -10.15
N GLU A 159 12.57 -13.63 -9.96
CA GLU A 159 13.00 -12.61 -10.93
C GLU A 159 14.50 -12.64 -11.25
N LYS A 160 15.33 -13.16 -10.33
CA LYS A 160 16.78 -13.31 -10.54
C LYS A 160 17.20 -14.63 -11.20
N GLY A 161 16.30 -15.57 -11.50
CA GLY A 161 16.75 -16.92 -11.87
C GLY A 161 15.87 -17.77 -12.79
N ALA A 162 14.60 -17.45 -13.01
CA ALA A 162 13.77 -18.30 -13.89
C ALA A 162 12.72 -17.47 -14.61
N LYS A 163 13.04 -17.04 -15.84
CA LYS A 163 12.00 -16.70 -16.81
C LYS A 163 11.18 -17.97 -17.03
N PHE A 164 9.86 -17.88 -16.93
CA PHE A 164 8.99 -18.98 -17.33
C PHE A 164 9.12 -19.13 -18.84
N HIS A 165 9.78 -20.20 -19.28
CA HIS A 165 9.80 -20.60 -20.68
C HIS A 165 8.68 -21.63 -20.77
N PRO A 166 7.53 -21.35 -21.40
CA PRO A 166 6.56 -22.39 -21.65
C PRO A 166 7.28 -23.50 -22.41
N THR A 167 7.26 -24.71 -21.84
CA THR A 167 7.81 -25.89 -22.51
C THR A 167 7.14 -25.95 -23.89
N PRO A 168 7.90 -25.95 -25.01
CA PRO A 168 7.29 -26.01 -26.32
C PRO A 168 6.38 -27.23 -26.36
N MET A 169 5.14 -27.06 -26.84
CA MET A 169 4.26 -28.22 -27.03
C MET A 169 5.02 -29.25 -27.87
N PRO A 170 5.05 -30.54 -27.45
CA PRO A 170 5.65 -31.58 -28.27
C PRO A 170 4.96 -31.52 -29.64
N ARG A 171 5.78 -31.48 -30.70
CA ARG A 171 5.31 -31.43 -32.08
C ARG A 171 4.22 -32.49 -32.27
N ARG A 172 3.14 -32.11 -32.97
CA ARG A 172 2.00 -32.98 -33.29
C ARG A 172 2.55 -34.37 -33.71
N PRO A 173 2.00 -35.47 -33.18
CA PRO A 173 2.37 -36.80 -33.63
C PRO A 173 2.23 -36.88 -35.16
N THR A 174 3.32 -37.21 -35.85
CA THR A 174 3.28 -37.39 -37.29
C THR A 174 2.30 -38.53 -37.59
N PRO A 175 1.27 -38.32 -38.41
CA PRO A 175 0.33 -39.39 -38.73
C PRO A 175 1.09 -40.53 -39.44
N PRO A 176 0.81 -41.80 -39.09
CA PRO A 176 1.45 -42.92 -39.76
C PRO A 176 1.07 -42.90 -41.25
N GLY A 177 2.07 -42.91 -42.14
CA GLY A 177 1.88 -42.93 -43.60
C GLY A 177 2.17 -41.62 -44.35
N GLY A 178 2.66 -40.57 -43.68
CA GLY A 178 3.22 -39.40 -44.36
C GLY A 178 4.57 -39.71 -45.02
N PRO A 179 4.91 -39.09 -46.17
CA PRO A 179 6.21 -39.30 -46.81
C PRO A 179 7.34 -38.96 -45.83
N SER A 180 8.42 -39.76 -45.83
CA SER A 180 9.62 -39.45 -45.06
C SER A 180 10.08 -38.06 -45.45
N ASP A 181 10.25 -37.15 -44.49
CA ASP A 181 10.87 -35.85 -44.73
C ASP A 181 12.15 -36.10 -45.53
N CYS A 182 12.13 -35.54 -46.74
CA CYS A 182 12.96 -35.90 -47.85
C CYS A 182 14.43 -35.76 -47.47
N TRP A 183 15.22 -36.71 -47.97
CA TRP A 183 16.65 -36.60 -48.18
C TRP A 183 17.04 -35.17 -48.59
N ILE A 184 17.63 -34.45 -47.64
CA ILE A 184 18.48 -33.31 -47.96
C ILE A 184 19.87 -33.94 -47.95
N GLU A 185 20.41 -34.18 -49.14
CA GLU A 185 21.82 -34.50 -49.32
C GLU A 185 22.61 -33.33 -48.71
N GLU A 186 23.49 -33.62 -47.75
CA GLU A 186 24.45 -32.64 -47.27
C GLU A 186 25.40 -32.35 -48.42
N ASP A 187 25.30 -31.16 -49.01
CA ASP A 187 26.28 -30.65 -49.98
C ASP A 187 27.63 -30.49 -49.26
N ASP A 188 28.46 -31.53 -49.33
CA ASP A 188 29.89 -31.48 -49.01
C ASP A 188 30.65 -30.76 -50.15
N GLU A 189 30.71 -29.42 -50.13
CA GLU A 189 31.72 -28.65 -50.87
C GLU A 189 32.18 -27.40 -50.10
N ASN A 190 33.25 -27.53 -49.31
CA ASN A 190 34.53 -26.85 -49.57
C ASN A 190 35.57 -27.09 -48.45
N ASN A 191 36.57 -27.93 -48.76
CA ASN A 191 37.98 -27.54 -48.64
C ASN A 191 38.83 -28.28 -49.69
#